data_AF-A0A7V3JN67-F1
#
_entry.id   AF-A0A7V3JN67-F1
#
_cell.length_a   1.000
_cell.length_b   1.000
_cell.length_c   1.000
_cell.angle_alpha   90.00
_cell.angle_beta   90.00
_cell.angle_gamma   90.00
#
_symmetry.space_group_name_H-M   'P 1'
#
loop_
_entity.id
_entity.type
_entity.pdbx_description
1 polymer ?
#
loop_
_entity_poly.entity_id
_entity_poly.type
_entity_poly.pdbx_seq_one_letter_code
_entity_poly.pdbx_strand_id
1 'polypeptide(L)'
;MPISTLGGTLIRRGHNDWAWSDGTPEPRVRDLSPSSHWNFRCRTDGTGRTYVEVLFGVALEEPALDWVVKAYRAGLYQPGRSLDHTGPIVVDDEAIRRSHVEPGTDPLVGHEPLPELPGPIPMVILVPIEAWDCWARDNPLGAEWDIEDEGAILDKAKALGWAP
;
A
#
# COMPACT_ATOMS: atom_id res chain seq x y z
N MET A 1 2.29 -8.75 -19.16
CA MET A 1 1.53 -10.00 -18.97
C MET A 1 0.32 -9.68 -18.09
N PRO A 2 -0.83 -10.33 -18.24
CA PRO A 2 -1.96 -10.13 -17.34
C PRO A 2 -1.55 -10.45 -15.90
N ILE A 3 -2.03 -9.66 -14.94
CA ILE A 3 -1.82 -9.94 -13.51
C ILE A 3 -2.55 -11.25 -13.19
N SER A 4 -1.85 -12.17 -12.55
CA SER A 4 -2.41 -13.45 -12.14
C SER A 4 -1.79 -13.92 -10.83
N THR A 5 -2.53 -14.75 -10.09
CA THR A 5 -2.09 -15.37 -8.85
C THR A 5 -2.39 -16.87 -8.88
N LEU A 6 -2.00 -17.60 -7.84
CA LEU A 6 -2.25 -19.04 -7.68
C LEU A 6 -1.80 -19.84 -8.92
N GLY A 7 -0.55 -19.62 -9.34
CA GLY A 7 0.04 -20.30 -10.50
C GLY A 7 -0.63 -19.98 -11.84
N GLY A 8 -1.34 -18.87 -11.96
CA GLY A 8 -2.06 -18.48 -13.18
C GLY A 8 -3.47 -19.05 -13.27
N THR A 9 -3.97 -19.74 -12.23
CA THR A 9 -5.35 -20.22 -12.19
C THR A 9 -6.36 -19.12 -11.94
N LEU A 10 -5.95 -18.00 -11.35
CA LEU A 10 -6.79 -16.83 -11.11
C LEU A 10 -6.19 -15.61 -11.82
N ILE A 11 -6.96 -15.02 -12.72
CA ILE A 11 -6.50 -14.04 -13.70
C ILE A 11 -7.32 -12.76 -13.57
N ARG A 12 -6.63 -11.63 -13.44
CA ARG A 12 -7.27 -10.32 -13.45
C ARG A 12 -7.68 -9.94 -14.87
N ARG A 13 -8.95 -9.61 -15.06
CA ARG A 13 -9.55 -9.18 -16.33
C ARG A 13 -9.75 -7.66 -16.40
N GLY A 14 -9.86 -7.01 -15.25
CA GLY A 14 -10.04 -5.56 -15.12
C GLY A 14 -9.94 -5.11 -13.66
N HIS A 15 -10.29 -3.85 -13.41
CA HIS A 15 -10.31 -3.30 -12.05
C HIS A 15 -11.33 -4.01 -11.17
N ASN A 16 -10.86 -4.65 -10.09
CA ASN A 16 -11.67 -5.53 -9.23
C ASN A 16 -12.45 -6.60 -10.00
N ASP A 17 -11.91 -7.06 -11.14
CA ASP A 17 -12.54 -8.07 -11.98
C ASP A 17 -11.57 -9.24 -12.16
N TRP A 18 -11.87 -10.33 -11.47
CA TRP A 18 -11.08 -11.55 -11.43
C TRP A 18 -11.89 -12.72 -11.96
N ALA A 19 -11.23 -13.57 -12.73
CA ALA A 19 -11.82 -14.79 -13.26
C ALA A 19 -10.82 -15.94 -13.19
N TRP A 20 -11.36 -17.13 -12.98
CA TRP A 20 -10.62 -18.37 -13.07
C TRP A 20 -10.09 -18.61 -14.49
N SER A 21 -9.05 -19.43 -14.62
CA SER A 21 -8.45 -19.81 -15.90
C SER A 21 -9.42 -20.54 -16.83
N ASP A 22 -10.48 -21.15 -16.26
CA ASP A 22 -11.61 -21.74 -17.00
C ASP A 22 -12.63 -20.70 -17.51
N GLY A 23 -12.43 -19.42 -17.18
CA GLY A 23 -13.30 -18.30 -17.59
C GLY A 23 -14.42 -17.97 -16.60
N THR A 24 -14.60 -18.76 -15.53
CA THR A 24 -15.63 -18.50 -14.52
C THR A 24 -15.28 -17.23 -13.73
N PRO A 25 -16.17 -16.24 -13.59
CA PRO A 25 -15.94 -15.08 -12.73
C PRO A 25 -15.77 -15.47 -11.26
N GLU A 26 -14.94 -14.72 -10.53
CA GLU A 26 -14.75 -14.89 -9.09
C GLU A 26 -14.99 -13.56 -8.35
N PRO A 27 -16.25 -13.25 -8.00
CA PRO A 27 -16.62 -11.94 -7.45
C PRO A 27 -16.13 -11.72 -6.00
N ARG A 28 -15.63 -12.76 -5.32
CA ARG A 28 -15.09 -12.66 -3.96
C ARG A 28 -13.66 -12.12 -3.93
N VAL A 29 -12.99 -12.11 -5.07
CA VAL A 29 -11.60 -11.65 -5.18
C VAL A 29 -11.56 -10.23 -5.70
N ARG A 30 -10.80 -9.39 -5.01
CA ARG A 30 -10.59 -7.97 -5.29
C ARG A 30 -9.11 -7.69 -5.54
N ASP A 31 -8.82 -6.52 -6.07
CA ASP A 31 -7.46 -6.04 -6.23
C ASP A 31 -6.84 -5.73 -4.86
N LEU A 32 -5.70 -6.34 -4.55
CA LEU A 32 -4.90 -5.93 -3.40
C LEU A 32 -4.27 -4.57 -3.70
N SER A 33 -4.81 -3.53 -3.05
CA SER A 33 -4.33 -2.16 -3.22
C SER A 33 -2.90 -2.00 -2.69
N PRO A 34 -2.03 -1.25 -3.39
CA PRO A 34 -0.76 -0.77 -2.83
C PRO A 34 -0.85 -0.16 -1.44
N SER A 35 -1.94 0.53 -1.13
CA SER A 35 -2.17 1.15 0.17
C SER A 35 -2.36 0.11 1.29
N SER A 36 -2.74 -1.12 0.95
CA SER A 36 -2.82 -2.24 1.90
C SER A 36 -1.45 -2.90 2.14
N HIS A 37 -0.47 -2.67 1.25
CA HIS A 37 0.87 -3.25 1.35
C HIS A 37 1.89 -2.29 1.97
N TRP A 38 1.87 -1.02 1.54
CA TRP A 38 2.67 0.02 2.16
C TRP A 38 1.81 0.90 3.04
N ASN A 39 2.04 0.81 4.35
CA ASN A 39 1.40 1.68 5.32
C ASN A 39 2.16 3.01 5.48
N PHE A 40 2.30 3.76 4.38
CA PHE A 40 2.94 5.07 4.42
C PHE A 40 2.02 6.11 5.06
N ARG A 41 2.59 6.96 5.92
CA ARG A 41 1.86 8.05 6.55
C ARG A 41 1.36 9.06 5.52
N CYS A 42 0.17 9.60 5.76
CA CYS A 42 -0.29 10.81 5.07
C CYS A 42 -0.06 12.06 5.93
N ARG A 43 0.27 13.19 5.30
CA ARG A 43 0.32 14.50 5.95
C ARG A 43 -0.38 15.57 5.13
N THR A 44 -1.07 16.47 5.80
CA THR A 44 -1.72 17.63 5.19
C THR A 44 -0.94 18.89 5.54
N ASP A 45 -0.58 19.71 4.56
CA ASP A 45 0.09 20.98 4.79
C ASP A 45 -0.90 22.11 5.12
N GLY A 46 -0.37 23.28 5.50
CA GLY A 46 -1.19 24.45 5.84
C GLY A 46 -2.02 25.03 4.68
N THR A 47 -1.89 24.48 3.46
CA THR A 47 -2.73 24.84 2.30
C THR A 47 -3.90 23.87 2.11
N GLY A 48 -3.98 22.81 2.94
CA GLY A 48 -4.99 21.76 2.84
C GLY A 48 -4.64 20.65 1.86
N ARG A 49 -3.44 20.64 1.27
CA ARG A 49 -3.00 19.57 0.37
C ARG A 49 -2.43 18.41 1.17
N THR A 50 -2.84 17.19 0.81
CA THR A 50 -2.39 15.95 1.45
C THR A 50 -1.35 15.22 0.60
N TYR A 51 -0.34 14.68 1.26
CA TYR A 51 0.74 13.92 0.66
C TYR A 51 0.94 12.60 1.40
N VAL A 52 1.32 11.57 0.66
CA VAL A 52 1.88 10.33 1.18
C VAL A 52 3.38 10.53 1.40
N GLU A 53 3.87 10.20 2.60
CA GLU A 53 5.27 10.23 2.98
C GLU A 53 5.98 8.94 2.55
N VAL A 54 6.43 8.87 1.30
CA VAL A 54 7.15 7.69 0.82
C VAL A 54 8.60 7.77 1.30
N LEU A 55 9.05 6.79 2.07
CA LEU A 55 10.45 6.72 2.55
C LEU A 55 11.42 6.65 1.36
N PHE A 56 12.41 7.54 1.33
CA PHE A 56 13.34 7.64 0.20
C PHE A 56 14.12 6.34 -0.02
N GLY A 57 14.57 5.69 1.07
CA GLY A 57 15.26 4.39 0.99
C GLY A 57 14.39 3.30 0.40
N VAL A 58 13.15 3.16 0.88
CA VAL A 58 12.18 2.17 0.37
C VAL A 58 11.89 2.41 -1.11
N ALA A 59 11.70 3.66 -1.52
CA ALA A 59 11.45 3.99 -2.93
C ALA A 59 12.62 3.62 -3.87
N LEU A 60 13.86 3.56 -3.36
CA LEU A 60 15.02 3.14 -4.14
C LEU A 60 15.14 1.62 -4.25
N GLU A 61 14.66 0.89 -3.24
CA GLU A 61 14.76 -0.57 -3.17
C GLU A 61 13.58 -1.26 -3.86
N GLU A 62 12.39 -0.64 -3.85
CA GLU A 62 11.15 -1.19 -4.39
C GLU A 62 10.92 -0.79 -5.85
N PRO A 63 11.00 -1.72 -6.82
CA PRO A 63 10.80 -1.39 -8.24
C PRO A 63 9.41 -0.81 -8.54
N ALA A 64 8.40 -1.19 -7.76
CA ALA A 64 7.04 -0.67 -7.90
C ALA A 64 6.95 0.83 -7.57
N LEU A 65 7.90 1.39 -6.81
CA LEU A 65 7.95 2.80 -6.44
C LEU A 65 8.90 3.64 -7.31
N ASP A 66 9.46 3.08 -8.38
CA ASP A 66 10.38 3.80 -9.29
C ASP A 66 9.75 5.06 -9.90
N TRP A 67 8.43 5.08 -10.09
CA TRP A 67 7.70 6.27 -10.55
C TRP A 67 7.83 7.46 -9.58
N VAL A 68 7.87 7.18 -8.27
CA VAL A 68 8.07 8.19 -7.22
C VAL A 68 9.47 8.79 -7.32
N VAL A 69 10.49 7.95 -7.46
CA VAL A 69 11.90 8.37 -7.59
C VAL A 69 12.12 9.19 -8.85
N LYS A 70 11.53 8.78 -9.98
CA LYS A 70 11.59 9.52 -11.25
C LYS A 70 10.96 10.91 -11.13
N ALA A 71 9.76 11.00 -10.54
CA ALA A 71 9.09 12.27 -10.33
C ALA A 71 9.85 13.20 -9.38
N TYR A 72 10.44 12.66 -8.31
CA TYR A 72 11.34 13.40 -7.43
C TYR A 72 12.57 13.94 -8.17
N ARG A 73 13.28 13.09 -8.93
CA ARG A 73 14.46 13.49 -9.71
C ARG A 73 14.15 14.52 -10.80
N ALA A 74 12.93 14.51 -11.32
CA ALA A 74 12.41 15.50 -12.26
C ALA A 74 11.98 16.82 -11.58
N GLY A 75 12.06 16.92 -10.25
CA GLY A 75 11.64 18.10 -9.49
C GLY A 75 10.13 18.25 -9.34
N LEU A 76 9.35 17.22 -9.66
CA LEU A 76 7.88 17.23 -9.56
C LEU A 76 7.40 16.99 -8.13
N TYR A 77 8.13 16.17 -7.36
CA TYR A 77 7.85 15.89 -5.96
C TYR A 77 8.92 16.48 -5.05
N GLN A 78 8.47 17.01 -3.91
CA GLN A 78 9.35 17.66 -2.94
C GLN A 78 9.93 16.65 -1.97
N PRO A 79 11.19 16.81 -1.52
CA PRO A 79 11.71 16.07 -0.39
C PRO A 79 11.11 16.62 0.91
N GLY A 80 11.04 15.77 1.92
CA GLY A 80 10.67 16.13 3.28
C GLY A 80 11.46 15.33 4.30
N ARG A 81 11.26 15.67 5.56
CA ARG A 81 11.58 14.81 6.70
C ARG A 81 10.29 14.16 7.15
N SER A 82 10.35 12.87 7.49
CA SER A 82 9.18 12.19 8.04
C SER A 82 8.77 12.86 9.35
N LEU A 83 7.47 13.03 9.56
CA LEU A 83 6.92 13.59 10.79
C LEU A 83 6.64 12.52 11.86
N ASP A 84 6.96 11.24 11.60
CA ASP A 84 6.74 10.13 12.54
C ASP A 84 8.05 9.53 13.07
N HIS A 85 8.82 10.36 13.76
CA HIS A 85 10.03 9.93 14.42
C HIS A 85 9.77 9.61 15.89
N THR A 86 9.36 8.35 16.16
CA THR A 86 9.86 7.52 17.28
C THR A 86 9.64 6.00 17.05
N GLY A 87 10.29 5.38 16.05
CA GLY A 87 10.83 4.01 16.25
C GLY A 87 10.73 2.97 15.16
N PRO A 88 11.39 1.81 15.37
CA PRO A 88 11.24 0.66 14.48
C PRO A 88 9.75 0.27 14.44
N ILE A 89 9.28 -0.09 13.26
CA ILE A 89 7.92 -0.60 13.04
C ILE A 89 7.75 -1.87 13.89
N VAL A 90 7.15 -1.73 15.07
CA VAL A 90 6.66 -2.84 15.86
C VAL A 90 5.21 -3.04 15.43
N VAL A 91 4.94 -4.10 14.67
CA VAL A 91 3.58 -4.52 14.35
C VAL A 91 3.01 -5.23 15.57
N ASP A 92 2.45 -4.47 16.50
CA ASP A 92 1.59 -5.00 17.56
C ASP A 92 0.13 -4.57 17.33
N ASP A 93 -0.79 -5.19 18.08
CA ASP A 93 -2.24 -4.93 17.95
C ASP A 93 -2.62 -3.45 18.22
N GLU A 94 -1.75 -2.70 18.90
CA GLU A 94 -1.92 -1.27 19.16
C GLU A 94 -1.43 -0.41 17.99
N ALA A 95 -0.32 -0.78 17.35
CA ALA A 95 0.16 -0.18 16.11
C ALA A 95 -0.84 -0.36 14.97
N ILE A 96 -1.51 -1.52 14.88
CA ILE A 96 -2.60 -1.74 13.90
C ILE A 96 -3.75 -0.75 14.11
N ARG A 97 -4.08 -0.37 15.35
CA ARG A 97 -5.13 0.62 15.63
C ARG A 97 -4.72 2.06 15.28
N ARG A 98 -3.42 2.37 15.28
CA ARG A 98 -2.86 3.68 14.87
C ARG A 98 -2.58 3.76 13.37
N SER A 99 -2.67 2.64 12.65
CA SER A 99 -2.30 2.49 11.24
C SER A 99 -3.32 3.05 10.25
N HIS A 100 -4.50 3.47 10.70
CA HIS A 100 -5.50 4.09 9.84
C HIS A 100 -5.74 5.53 10.31
N VAL A 101 -4.79 6.41 9.99
CA VAL A 101 -5.00 7.84 10.19
C VAL A 101 -5.84 8.34 9.02
N GLU A 102 -7.13 8.60 9.25
CA GLU A 102 -7.96 9.26 8.26
C GLU A 102 -7.31 10.60 7.85
N PRO A 103 -7.27 10.94 6.54
CA PRO A 103 -6.73 12.21 6.09
C PRO A 103 -7.33 13.39 6.87
N GLY A 104 -6.46 14.21 7.48
CA GLY A 104 -6.88 15.37 8.30
C GLY A 104 -6.97 15.10 9.80
N THR A 105 -6.78 13.86 10.27
CA THR A 105 -6.66 13.54 11.69
C THR A 105 -5.20 13.52 12.10
N ASP A 106 -4.84 14.19 13.20
CA ASP A 106 -3.54 13.97 13.86
C ASP A 106 -3.77 13.02 15.05
N PRO A 107 -3.33 11.75 14.96
CA PRO A 107 -3.55 10.75 15.99
C PRO A 107 -2.77 11.04 17.29
N LEU A 108 -1.89 12.05 17.29
CA LEU A 108 -1.07 12.43 18.44
C LEU A 108 -1.70 13.53 19.31
N VAL A 109 -2.85 14.09 18.91
CA VAL A 109 -3.56 15.10 19.70
C VAL A 109 -4.01 14.49 21.04
N GLY A 110 -3.41 14.93 22.14
CA GLY A 110 -3.74 14.50 23.50
C GLY A 110 -2.90 13.34 24.06
N HIS A 111 -1.95 12.81 23.29
CA HIS A 111 -1.00 11.81 23.77
C HIS A 111 0.31 12.46 24.25
N GLU A 112 0.93 11.89 25.29
CA GLU A 112 2.27 12.32 25.70
C GLU A 112 3.27 12.05 24.57
N PRO A 113 4.19 12.99 24.28
CA PRO A 113 5.20 12.79 23.26
C PRO A 113 6.09 11.60 23.63
N LEU A 114 6.25 10.67 22.69
CA LEU A 114 7.18 9.56 22.85
C LEU A 114 8.62 10.09 22.98
N PRO A 115 9.49 9.40 23.75
CA PRO A 115 10.88 9.81 23.90
C PRO A 115 11.59 9.80 22.55
N GLU A 116 12.23 10.92 22.20
CA GLU A 116 13.03 11.07 20.97
C GLU A 116 13.99 9.89 20.82
N LEU A 117 13.86 9.15 19.72
CA LEU A 117 14.78 8.07 19.45
C LEU A 117 16.06 8.59 18.82
N PRO A 118 17.21 7.98 19.15
CA PRO A 118 18.48 8.37 18.56
C PRO A 118 18.51 8.02 17.06
N GLY A 119 18.77 9.00 16.21
CA GLY A 119 19.00 8.80 14.78
C GLY A 119 18.58 10.00 13.92
N PRO A 120 19.07 10.11 12.68
CA PRO A 120 18.58 11.13 11.75
C PRO A 120 17.12 10.86 11.37
N ILE A 121 16.34 11.92 11.20
CA ILE A 121 14.97 11.83 10.65
C ILE A 121 15.05 11.36 9.18
N PRO A 122 14.39 10.24 8.79
CA PRO A 122 14.34 9.73 7.45
C PRO A 122 13.89 10.79 6.49
N MET A 123 14.56 10.80 5.35
CA MET A 123 14.11 11.53 4.20
C MET A 123 12.89 10.82 3.60
N VAL A 124 11.88 11.60 3.26
CA VAL A 124 10.69 11.15 2.53
C VAL A 124 10.55 11.94 1.24
N ILE A 125 9.88 11.35 0.25
CA ILE A 125 9.36 12.04 -0.93
C ILE A 125 7.88 12.31 -0.67
N LEU A 126 7.45 13.56 -0.86
CA LEU A 126 6.07 13.96 -0.69
C LEU A 126 5.30 13.75 -1.98
N VAL A 127 4.57 12.64 -2.03
CA VAL A 127 3.74 12.29 -3.17
C VAL A 127 2.34 12.82 -2.94
N PRO A 128 1.78 13.68 -3.82
CA PRO A 128 0.39 14.11 -3.70
C PRO A 128 -0.55 12.90 -3.61
N ILE A 129 -1.49 12.92 -2.67
CA ILE A 129 -2.36 11.76 -2.42
C ILE A 129 -3.15 11.35 -3.67
N GLU A 130 -3.52 12.32 -4.51
CA GLU A 130 -4.26 12.05 -5.75
C GLU A 130 -3.41 11.32 -6.79
N ALA A 131 -2.10 11.60 -6.82
CA ALA A 131 -1.17 10.90 -7.69
C ALA A 131 -0.95 9.46 -7.21
N TRP A 132 -0.85 9.28 -5.89
CA TRP A 132 -0.77 7.97 -5.26
C TRP A 132 -2.02 7.13 -5.54
N ASP A 133 -3.21 7.67 -5.28
CA ASP A 133 -4.48 6.97 -5.49
C ASP A 133 -4.72 6.59 -6.95
N CYS A 134 -4.34 7.48 -7.87
CA CYS A 134 -4.40 7.21 -9.30
C CYS A 134 -3.50 6.04 -9.68
N TRP A 135 -2.23 6.07 -9.25
CA TRP A 135 -1.30 4.99 -9.50
C TRP A 135 -1.76 3.67 -8.83
N ALA A 136 -2.22 3.73 -7.59
CA ALA A 136 -2.60 2.56 -6.81
C ALA A 136 -3.79 1.81 -7.42
N ARG A 137 -4.75 2.55 -7.97
CA ARG A 137 -5.91 1.99 -8.70
C ARG A 137 -5.49 1.18 -9.94
N ASP A 138 -4.49 1.66 -10.65
CA ASP A 138 -4.05 1.08 -11.92
C ASP A 138 -2.98 -0.01 -11.74
N ASN A 139 -2.35 -0.08 -10.56
CA ASN A 139 -1.21 -0.97 -10.28
C ASN A 139 -1.45 -1.82 -9.02
N PRO A 140 -2.44 -2.73 -9.03
CA PRO A 140 -2.67 -3.60 -7.88
C PRO A 140 -1.49 -4.57 -7.70
N LEU A 141 -1.15 -4.85 -6.45
CA LEU A 141 -0.01 -5.71 -6.11
C LEU A 141 -0.37 -7.20 -6.13
N GLY A 142 -1.66 -7.52 -6.18
CA GLY A 142 -2.13 -8.89 -6.19
C GLY A 142 -3.64 -8.97 -6.07
N ALA A 143 -4.08 -10.11 -5.54
CA ALA A 143 -5.47 -10.40 -5.23
C ALA A 143 -5.65 -10.39 -3.71
N GLU A 144 -6.78 -9.86 -3.24
CA GLU A 144 -7.24 -9.97 -1.86
C GLU A 144 -8.64 -10.60 -1.82
N TRP A 145 -8.95 -11.30 -0.75
CA TRP A 145 -10.26 -11.89 -0.48
C TRP A 145 -10.48 -11.99 1.03
N ASP A 146 -11.72 -12.16 1.44
CA ASP A 146 -12.05 -12.33 2.85
C ASP A 146 -11.61 -13.72 3.34
N ILE A 147 -11.08 -13.79 4.56
CA ILE A 147 -10.53 -15.03 5.13
C ILE A 147 -11.55 -16.17 5.18
N GLU A 148 -12.84 -15.84 5.30
CA GLU A 148 -13.95 -16.80 5.29
C GLU A 148 -14.10 -17.51 3.94
N ASP A 149 -13.71 -16.86 2.84
CA ASP A 149 -13.78 -17.38 1.48
C ASP A 149 -12.51 -18.12 1.04
N GLU A 150 -11.42 -17.98 1.80
CA GLU A 150 -10.09 -18.51 1.43
C GLU A 150 -10.13 -20.00 1.11
N GLY A 151 -10.76 -20.81 1.96
CA GLY A 151 -10.85 -22.27 1.73
C GLY A 151 -11.46 -22.61 0.37
N ALA A 152 -12.58 -21.97 0.02
CA ALA A 152 -13.27 -22.22 -1.24
C ALA A 152 -12.46 -21.74 -2.46
N ILE A 153 -11.76 -20.60 -2.34
CA ILE A 153 -10.88 -20.06 -3.38
C ILE A 153 -9.71 -21.01 -3.62
N LEU A 154 -9.02 -21.44 -2.57
CA LEU A 154 -7.87 -22.35 -2.69
C LEU A 154 -8.28 -23.73 -3.22
N ASP A 155 -9.45 -24.24 -2.85
CA ASP A 155 -9.96 -25.52 -3.36
C ASP A 155 -10.30 -25.44 -4.84
N LYS A 156 -10.91 -24.32 -5.29
CA LYS A 156 -11.16 -24.08 -6.72
C LYS A 156 -9.85 -23.93 -7.50
N ALA A 157 -8.85 -23.25 -6.96
CA ALA A 157 -7.53 -23.14 -7.58
C ALA A 157 -6.85 -24.52 -7.74
N LYS A 158 -6.88 -25.36 -6.70
CA LYS A 158 -6.35 -26.74 -6.76
C LYS A 158 -7.09 -27.58 -7.80
N ALA A 159 -8.41 -27.47 -7.88
CA ALA A 159 -9.20 -28.16 -8.90
C ALA A 159 -8.81 -27.75 -10.34
N LEU A 160 -8.26 -26.54 -10.51
CA LEU A 160 -7.74 -26.02 -11.77
C LEU A 160 -6.23 -26.26 -11.97
N GLY A 161 -5.60 -27.05 -11.09
CA GLY A 161 -4.21 -27.48 -11.23
C GLY A 161 -3.19 -26.61 -10.51
N TRP A 162 -3.61 -25.69 -9.64
CA TRP A 162 -2.67 -24.99 -8.76
C TRP A 162 -2.08 -25.96 -7.72
N ALA A 163 -0.75 -25.93 -7.58
CA ALA A 163 -0.01 -26.59 -6.51
C ALA A 163 0.81 -25.53 -5.75
N PRO A 164 0.72 -25.48 -4.42
CA PRO A 164 1.47 -24.53 -3.59
C PRO A 164 2.97 -24.81 -3.53
#